data_AF-A0A4U9D1B0-F1
#
_entry.id   AF-A0A4U9D1B0-F1
#
_cell.length_a   1.000
_cell.length_b   1.000
_cell.length_c   1.000
_cell.angle_alpha   90.00
_cell.angle_beta   90.00
_cell.angle_gamma   90.00
#
_symmetry.space_group_name_H-M   'P 1'
#
loop_
_entity.id
_entity.type
_entity.pdbx_description
1 polymer ?
#
loop_
_entity_poly.entity_id
_entity_poly.type
_entity_poly.pdbx_seq_one_letter_code
_entity_poly.pdbx_strand_id
1 'polypeptide(L)'
;MPTITGDALDRLVLAMALLLGFVLLSGSWLGWTLTRWSRGVHYLAGVLEQSRTQFDSSAPELAELSGLADLDRVTVALNDYSQRLAYAQRESARLSAELAQAEKLAALGELSAGLAHEIRNPLATIQMKAENALHAPQASRVARAESALLVVIEQTERINRLVSSLLALTQPFRVERQKVNIEEWLLERINAHADAAQRRQIDLTLTIDPELPAHMNDRKLFDPSQMAGRSII
;
A
#
# COMPACT_ATOMS: atom_id res chain seq x y z
N MET A 1 -24.32 -0.85 -101.52
CA MET A 1 -23.33 -0.55 -100.47
C MET A 1 -24.08 -0.23 -99.18
N PRO A 2 -24.29 -1.20 -98.28
CA PRO A 2 -25.04 -0.98 -97.04
C PRO A 2 -24.12 -0.41 -95.94
N THR A 3 -24.57 0.63 -95.24
CA THR A 3 -23.88 1.30 -94.13
C THR A 3 -23.99 0.47 -92.84
N ILE A 4 -23.16 -0.58 -92.74
CA ILE A 4 -23.09 -1.49 -91.58
C ILE A 4 -22.47 -0.80 -90.34
N THR A 5 -21.88 0.38 -90.50
CA THR A 5 -21.06 1.04 -89.46
C THR A 5 -21.86 1.81 -88.39
N GLY A 6 -23.11 2.23 -88.66
CA GLY A 6 -23.92 3.00 -87.69
C GLY A 6 -24.46 2.14 -86.54
N ASP A 7 -25.04 0.98 -86.88
CA ASP A 7 -25.73 0.09 -85.93
C ASP A 7 -24.78 -0.53 -84.89
N ALA A 8 -23.52 -0.76 -85.29
CA ALA A 8 -22.49 -1.30 -84.40
C ALA A 8 -21.99 -0.24 -83.39
N LEU A 9 -21.92 1.03 -83.81
CA LEU A 9 -21.45 2.13 -82.98
C LEU A 9 -22.50 2.48 -81.90
N ASP A 10 -23.78 2.48 -82.24
CA ASP A 10 -24.87 2.71 -81.28
C ASP A 10 -24.94 1.63 -80.21
N ARG A 11 -24.71 0.36 -80.57
CA ARG A 11 -24.66 -0.75 -79.60
C ARG A 11 -23.47 -0.65 -78.64
N LEU A 12 -22.31 -0.19 -79.11
CA LEU A 12 -21.13 0.04 -78.27
C LEU A 12 -21.35 1.20 -77.30
N VAL A 13 -21.97 2.30 -77.76
CA VAL A 13 -22.30 3.44 -76.89
C VAL A 13 -23.29 3.03 -75.80
N LEU A 14 -24.32 2.25 -76.14
CA LEU A 14 -25.31 1.74 -75.18
C LEU A 14 -24.66 0.81 -74.14
N ALA A 15 -23.80 -0.11 -74.58
CA ALA A 15 -23.08 -1.02 -73.68
C ALA A 15 -22.17 -0.26 -72.71
N MET A 16 -21.46 0.76 -73.20
CA MET A 16 -20.58 1.59 -72.37
C MET A 16 -21.38 2.43 -71.36
N ALA A 17 -22.53 2.99 -71.76
CA ALA A 17 -23.41 3.73 -70.86
C ALA A 17 -23.97 2.84 -69.73
N LEU A 18 -24.37 1.61 -70.04
CA LEU A 18 -24.86 0.64 -69.04
C LEU A 18 -23.77 0.24 -68.05
N LEU A 19 -22.54 0.01 -68.53
CA LEU A 19 -21.40 -0.34 -67.68
C LEU A 19 -21.06 0.81 -66.73
N LEU A 20 -21.04 2.04 -67.24
CA LEU A 20 -20.78 3.25 -66.45
C LEU A 20 -21.86 3.46 -65.37
N GLY A 21 -23.13 3.23 -65.72
CA GLY A 21 -24.24 3.25 -64.77
C GLY A 21 -24.11 2.20 -63.68
N PHE A 22 -23.71 0.97 -64.02
CA PHE A 22 -23.50 -0.11 -63.06
C PHE A 22 -22.35 0.20 -62.08
N VAL A 23 -21.24 0.75 -62.58
CA VAL A 23 -20.10 1.15 -61.75
C VAL A 23 -20.49 2.26 -60.76
N LEU A 24 -21.25 3.26 -61.19
CA LEU A 24 -21.70 4.35 -60.33
C LEU A 24 -22.68 3.86 -59.25
N LEU A 25 -23.61 2.96 -59.60
CA LEU A 25 -24.53 2.34 -58.65
C LEU A 25 -23.81 1.46 -57.63
N SER A 26 -22.87 0.64 -58.10
CA SER A 26 -22.04 -0.20 -57.23
C SER A 26 -21.18 0.63 -56.28
N GLY A 27 -20.55 1.72 -56.77
CA GLY A 27 -19.78 2.64 -55.96
C GLY A 27 -20.64 3.38 -54.92
N SER A 28 -21.84 3.83 -55.31
CA SER A 28 -22.78 4.50 -54.41
C SER A 28 -23.30 3.53 -53.34
N TRP A 29 -23.61 2.29 -53.72
CA TRP A 29 -24.00 1.24 -52.78
C TRP A 29 -22.85 0.94 -51.81
N LEU A 30 -21.64 0.71 -52.30
CA LEU A 30 -20.47 0.42 -51.46
C LEU A 30 -20.12 1.58 -50.52
N GLY A 31 -20.21 2.82 -51.01
CA GLY A 31 -20.06 4.01 -50.17
C GLY A 31 -21.13 4.09 -49.09
N TRP A 32 -22.38 3.79 -49.42
CA TRP A 32 -23.47 3.75 -48.45
C TRP A 32 -23.29 2.64 -47.40
N THR A 33 -22.84 1.44 -47.78
CA THR A 33 -22.57 0.35 -46.82
C THR A 33 -21.40 0.68 -45.90
N LEU A 34 -20.30 1.20 -46.44
CA LEU A 34 -19.11 1.59 -45.68
C LEU A 34 -19.40 2.74 -44.70
N THR A 35 -20.14 3.76 -45.14
CA THR A 35 -20.55 4.88 -44.26
C THR A 35 -21.59 4.46 -43.22
N ARG A 36 -22.42 3.45 -43.50
CA ARG A 36 -23.32 2.83 -42.50
C ARG A 36 -22.55 2.03 -41.46
N TRP A 37 -21.54 1.26 -41.87
CA TRP A 37 -20.69 0.49 -40.96
C TRP A 37 -19.78 1.38 -40.08
N SER A 38 -19.14 2.40 -40.66
CA SER A 38 -18.24 3.29 -39.91
C SER A 38 -18.94 4.07 -38.79
N ARG A 39 -20.21 4.46 -39.00
CA ARG A 39 -21.03 5.10 -37.96
C ARG A 39 -21.26 4.19 -36.75
N GLY A 40 -21.37 2.88 -36.95
CA GLY A 40 -21.47 1.90 -35.86
C GLY A 40 -20.16 1.79 -35.05
N VAL A 41 -19.01 1.90 -35.71
CA VAL A 41 -17.70 1.82 -35.04
C VAL A 41 -17.41 3.08 -34.20
N HIS A 42 -17.81 4.26 -34.68
CA HIS A 42 -17.62 5.50 -33.93
C HIS A 42 -18.50 5.59 -32.67
N TYR A 43 -19.65 4.92 -32.67
CA TYR A 43 -20.47 4.75 -31.46
C TYR A 43 -19.73 3.93 -30.40
N LEU A 44 -19.06 2.83 -30.79
CA LEU A 44 -18.24 2.03 -29.88
C LEU A 44 -17.06 2.83 -29.29
N ALA A 45 -16.41 3.67 -30.10
CA ALA A 45 -15.35 4.55 -29.62
C ALA A 45 -15.86 5.56 -28.57
N GLY A 46 -17.05 6.14 -28.79
CA GLY A 46 -17.67 7.04 -27.81
C GLY A 46 -18.03 6.37 -26.49
N VAL A 47 -18.56 5.15 -26.51
CA VAL A 47 -18.91 4.39 -25.30
C VAL A 47 -17.65 4.00 -24.50
N LEU A 48 -16.56 3.62 -25.17
CA LEU A 48 -15.30 3.29 -24.50
C LEU A 48 -14.62 4.51 -23.86
N GLU A 49 -14.72 5.69 -24.48
CA GLU A 49 -14.22 6.95 -23.94
C GLU A 49 -15.04 7.42 -22.73
N GLN A 50 -16.37 7.29 -22.80
CA GLN A 50 -17.30 7.66 -21.72
C GLN A 50 -17.23 6.71 -20.51
N SER A 51 -16.93 5.42 -20.76
CA SER A 51 -16.74 4.41 -19.71
C SER A 51 -15.49 4.63 -18.85
N ARG A 52 -14.55 5.48 -19.32
CA ARG A 52 -13.35 5.83 -18.56
C ARG A 52 -13.60 6.97 -17.56
N THR A 53 -14.68 7.73 -17.72
CA THR A 53 -14.93 8.97 -16.94
C THR A 53 -16.19 8.93 -16.08
N GLN A 54 -17.14 8.02 -16.30
CA GLN A 54 -18.40 8.03 -15.57
C GLN A 54 -18.79 6.64 -15.04
N PHE A 55 -18.25 6.30 -13.87
CA PHE A 55 -18.78 5.24 -13.00
C PHE A 55 -19.97 5.83 -12.20
N ASP A 56 -21.03 6.27 -12.89
CA ASP A 56 -22.30 6.57 -12.23
C ASP A 56 -23.51 6.34 -13.16
N SER A 57 -24.44 5.57 -12.61
CA SER A 57 -25.80 5.19 -12.99
C SER A 57 -26.50 5.99 -14.09
N SER A 58 -26.84 5.32 -15.21
CA SER A 58 -28.15 5.33 -15.90
C SER A 58 -27.99 4.83 -17.34
N ALA A 59 -28.49 3.63 -17.63
CA ALA A 59 -28.52 3.09 -18.99
C ALA A 59 -29.68 3.73 -19.80
N PRO A 60 -29.45 4.28 -21.00
CA PRO A 60 -30.54 4.72 -21.86
C PRO A 60 -31.23 3.50 -22.48
N GLU A 61 -32.56 3.54 -22.48
CA GLU A 61 -33.46 2.57 -23.12
C GLU A 61 -33.25 2.64 -24.65
N LEU A 62 -32.74 1.57 -25.28
CA LEU A 62 -32.36 1.57 -26.70
C LEU A 62 -33.36 0.79 -27.56
N ALA A 63 -33.79 1.48 -28.62
CA ALA A 63 -34.81 1.10 -29.58
C ALA A 63 -34.44 -0.13 -30.43
N GLU A 64 -35.45 -0.96 -30.65
CA GLU A 64 -35.50 -2.13 -31.52
C GLU A 64 -35.09 -1.82 -32.98
N LEU A 65 -33.87 -2.12 -33.38
CA LEU A 65 -33.50 -2.31 -34.80
C LEU A 65 -32.45 -3.42 -34.91
N SER A 66 -32.85 -4.47 -35.64
CA SER A 66 -32.15 -5.74 -35.87
C SER A 66 -30.71 -5.56 -36.37
N GLY A 67 -29.74 -5.98 -35.54
CA GLY A 67 -28.30 -5.95 -35.79
C GLY A 67 -27.46 -5.47 -34.60
N LEU A 68 -28.06 -4.75 -33.64
CA LEU A 68 -27.41 -4.22 -32.42
C LEU A 68 -27.62 -5.09 -31.17
N ALA A 69 -28.63 -5.97 -31.15
CA ALA A 69 -28.98 -6.78 -29.98
C ALA A 69 -27.84 -7.72 -29.51
N ASP A 70 -27.02 -8.25 -30.42
CA ASP A 70 -25.88 -9.09 -30.04
C ASP A 70 -24.73 -8.27 -29.43
N LEU A 71 -24.57 -7.00 -29.84
CA LEU A 71 -23.59 -6.08 -29.25
C LEU A 71 -24.03 -5.59 -27.87
N ASP A 72 -25.32 -5.34 -27.68
CA ASP A 72 -25.88 -5.00 -26.38
C ASP A 72 -25.69 -6.16 -25.39
N ARG A 73 -25.89 -7.41 -25.83
CA ARG A 73 -25.63 -8.61 -25.01
C ARG A 73 -24.17 -8.73 -24.60
N VAL A 74 -23.22 -8.49 -25.51
CA VAL A 74 -21.79 -8.51 -25.19
C VAL A 74 -21.43 -7.39 -24.21
N THR A 75 -21.99 -6.19 -24.39
CA THR A 75 -21.75 -5.05 -23.49
C THR A 75 -22.29 -5.32 -22.08
N VAL A 76 -23.51 -5.87 -21.98
CA VAL A 76 -24.11 -6.28 -20.69
C VAL A 76 -23.27 -7.37 -20.02
N ALA A 77 -22.84 -8.39 -20.77
CA ALA A 77 -22.01 -9.47 -20.23
C ALA A 77 -20.63 -8.98 -19.76
N LEU A 78 -20.01 -8.06 -20.49
CA LEU A 78 -18.72 -7.48 -20.12
C LEU A 78 -18.84 -6.59 -18.87
N ASN A 79 -19.93 -5.83 -18.75
CA ASN A 79 -20.23 -5.04 -17.57
C ASN A 79 -20.44 -5.93 -16.34
N ASP A 80 -21.24 -7.00 -16.46
CA ASP A 80 -21.43 -7.99 -15.38
C ASP A 80 -20.10 -8.65 -14.98
N TYR A 81 -19.28 -9.06 -15.94
CA TYR A 81 -17.95 -9.62 -15.67
C TYR A 81 -17.02 -8.62 -14.96
N SER A 82 -17.00 -7.37 -15.42
CA SER A 82 -16.18 -6.31 -14.82
C SER A 82 -16.59 -6.02 -13.38
N GLN A 83 -17.90 -6.02 -13.10
CA GLN A 83 -18.43 -5.87 -11.75
C GLN A 83 -18.05 -7.06 -10.86
N ARG A 84 -18.18 -8.30 -11.34
CA ARG A 84 -17.77 -9.50 -10.60
C ARG A 84 -16.28 -9.51 -10.29
N LEU A 85 -15.44 -9.09 -11.24
CA LEU A 85 -14.00 -8.99 -11.03
C LEU A 85 -13.67 -7.94 -9.96
N ALA A 86 -14.29 -6.76 -10.04
CA ALA A 86 -14.12 -5.72 -9.04
C ALA A 86 -14.58 -6.16 -7.65
N TYR A 87 -15.70 -6.90 -7.57
CA TYR A 87 -16.19 -7.49 -6.32
C TYR A 87 -15.19 -8.53 -5.77
N ALA A 88 -14.72 -9.46 -6.60
CA ALA A 88 -13.76 -10.48 -6.21
C ALA A 88 -12.43 -9.88 -5.73
N GLN A 89 -11.95 -8.81 -6.38
CA GLN A 89 -10.74 -8.09 -5.96
C GLN A 89 -10.93 -7.41 -4.60
N ARG A 90 -12.07 -6.74 -4.38
CA ARG A 90 -12.38 -6.12 -3.08
C ARG A 90 -12.50 -7.15 -1.98
N GLU A 91 -13.16 -8.27 -2.25
CA GLU A 91 -13.31 -9.35 -1.27
C GLU A 91 -11.98 -10.02 -0.97
N SER A 92 -11.14 -10.28 -1.98
CA SER A 92 -9.78 -10.77 -1.78
C SER A 92 -8.95 -9.81 -0.93
N ALA A 93 -9.01 -8.50 -1.20
CA ALA A 93 -8.30 -7.51 -0.42
C ALA A 93 -8.79 -7.46 1.04
N ARG A 94 -10.11 -7.60 1.25
CA ARG A 94 -10.71 -7.68 2.59
C ARG A 94 -10.23 -8.90 3.36
N LEU A 95 -10.30 -10.08 2.74
CA LEU A 95 -9.84 -11.34 3.36
C LEU A 95 -8.34 -11.32 3.64
N SER A 96 -7.52 -10.77 2.75
CA SER A 96 -6.09 -10.60 2.99
C SER A 96 -5.82 -9.67 4.18
N ALA A 97 -6.58 -8.59 4.33
CA ALA A 97 -6.46 -7.70 5.48
C ALA A 97 -6.90 -8.36 6.80
N GLU A 98 -8.01 -9.11 6.78
CA GLU A 98 -8.49 -9.91 7.92
C GLU A 98 -7.46 -10.97 8.34
N LEU A 99 -6.86 -11.67 7.36
CA LEU A 99 -5.82 -12.68 7.60
C LEU A 99 -4.55 -12.05 8.19
N ALA A 100 -4.08 -10.94 7.63
CA ALA A 100 -2.93 -10.21 8.19
C ALA A 100 -3.18 -9.74 9.63
N GLN A 101 -4.42 -9.31 9.93
CA GLN A 101 -4.80 -8.95 11.30
C GLN A 101 -4.83 -10.16 12.23
N ALA A 102 -5.35 -11.30 11.76
CA ALA A 102 -5.38 -12.55 12.52
C ALA A 102 -3.96 -13.06 12.82
N GLU A 103 -3.07 -13.04 11.83
CA GLU A 103 -1.64 -13.39 11.99
C GLU A 103 -0.96 -12.47 13.02
N LYS A 104 -1.21 -11.16 12.94
CA LYS A 104 -0.70 -10.19 13.92
C LYS A 104 -1.18 -10.52 15.33
N LEU A 105 -2.46 -10.82 15.51
CA LEU A 105 -3.02 -11.17 16.82
C LEU A 105 -2.48 -12.50 17.36
N ALA A 106 -2.32 -13.50 16.49
CA ALA A 106 -1.72 -14.77 16.87
C ALA A 106 -0.28 -14.60 17.35
N ALA A 107 0.54 -13.87 16.58
CA ALA A 107 1.92 -13.55 16.95
C ALA A 107 1.99 -12.77 18.28
N LEU A 108 1.12 -11.77 18.47
CA LEU A 108 1.03 -11.03 19.73
C LEU A 108 0.62 -11.94 20.90
N GLY A 109 -0.27 -12.92 20.67
CA GLY A 109 -0.68 -13.89 21.67
C GLY A 109 0.47 -14.79 22.11
N GLU A 110 1.22 -15.34 21.16
CA GLU A 110 2.40 -16.18 21.41
C GLU A 110 3.49 -15.39 22.17
N LEU A 111 3.79 -14.18 21.69
CA LEU A 111 4.75 -13.29 22.35
C LEU A 111 4.29 -12.88 23.75
N SER A 112 3.00 -12.62 23.96
CA SER A 112 2.44 -12.27 25.27
C SER A 112 2.52 -13.42 26.26
N ALA A 113 2.29 -14.66 25.80
CA ALA A 113 2.44 -15.86 26.62
C ALA A 113 3.92 -16.07 27.02
N GLY A 114 4.85 -15.94 26.07
CA GLY A 114 6.28 -15.95 26.35
C GLY A 114 6.69 -14.85 27.33
N LEU A 115 6.19 -13.63 27.13
CA LEU A 115 6.45 -12.48 28.00
C LEU A 115 5.95 -12.71 29.43
N ALA A 116 4.77 -13.33 29.59
CA ALA A 116 4.25 -13.66 30.91
C ALA A 116 5.20 -14.59 31.67
N HIS A 117 5.78 -15.58 30.99
CA HIS A 117 6.82 -16.43 31.57
C HIS A 117 8.09 -15.64 31.89
N GLU A 118 8.54 -14.77 31.00
CA GLU A 118 9.75 -13.97 31.20
C GLU A 118 9.62 -12.88 32.28
N ILE A 119 8.42 -12.39 32.55
CA ILE A 119 8.09 -11.47 33.66
C ILE A 119 7.96 -12.23 34.98
N ARG A 120 7.45 -13.47 34.96
CA ARG A 120 7.36 -14.29 36.17
C ARG A 120 8.74 -14.56 36.79
N ASN A 121 9.77 -14.73 35.96
CA ASN A 121 11.14 -14.98 36.41
C ASN A 121 11.76 -13.84 37.27
N PRO A 122 11.81 -12.57 36.82
CA PRO A 122 12.30 -11.46 37.63
C PRO A 122 11.44 -11.25 38.87
N LEU A 123 10.12 -11.43 38.79
CA LEU A 123 9.25 -11.37 39.97
C LEU A 123 9.61 -12.43 41.02
N ALA A 124 9.82 -13.68 40.60
CA ALA A 124 10.26 -14.76 41.50
C ALA A 124 11.64 -14.44 42.12
N THR A 125 12.55 -13.85 41.34
CA THR A 125 13.87 -13.42 41.82
C THR A 125 13.77 -12.31 42.86
N ILE A 126 12.91 -11.31 42.61
CA ILE A 126 12.61 -10.21 43.56
C ILE A 126 12.07 -10.79 44.86
N GLN A 127 11.05 -11.65 44.77
CA GLN A 127 10.41 -12.28 45.93
C GLN A 127 11.44 -13.07 46.76
N MET A 128 12.21 -13.94 46.12
CA MET A 128 13.23 -14.73 46.78
C MET A 128 14.30 -13.87 47.48
N LYS A 129 14.77 -12.79 46.83
CA LYS A 129 15.76 -11.89 47.43
C LYS A 129 15.19 -11.11 48.62
N ALA A 130 13.95 -10.64 48.52
CA ALA A 130 13.27 -9.97 49.61
C ALA A 130 13.06 -10.91 50.80
N GLU A 131 12.57 -12.13 50.58
CA GLU A 131 12.41 -13.15 51.63
C GLU A 131 13.74 -13.50 52.29
N ASN A 132 14.81 -13.67 51.50
CA ASN A 132 16.15 -13.94 52.01
C ASN A 132 16.74 -12.78 52.83
N ALA A 133 16.34 -11.54 52.54
CA ALA A 133 16.75 -10.36 53.32
C ALA A 133 15.95 -10.24 54.63
N LEU A 134 14.65 -10.56 54.61
CA LEU A 134 13.80 -10.56 55.80
C LEU A 134 14.26 -11.57 56.86
N HIS A 135 14.63 -12.77 56.41
CA HIS A 135 15.11 -13.86 57.27
C HIS A 135 16.63 -13.82 57.54
N ALA A 136 17.33 -12.75 57.15
CA ALA A 136 18.77 -12.64 57.34
C ALA A 136 19.14 -12.50 58.83
N PRO A 137 20.21 -13.17 59.30
CA PRO A 137 20.76 -12.98 60.64
C PRO A 137 21.14 -11.51 60.90
N GLN A 138 21.01 -11.05 62.15
CA GLN A 138 21.23 -9.65 62.56
C GLN A 138 22.57 -9.08 62.04
N ALA A 139 23.64 -9.87 62.11
CA ALA A 139 24.99 -9.48 61.66
C ALA A 139 25.11 -9.20 60.15
N SER A 140 24.19 -9.73 59.33
CA SER A 140 24.19 -9.57 57.87
C SER A 140 22.95 -8.85 57.32
N ARG A 141 22.00 -8.49 58.19
CA ARG A 141 20.67 -7.98 57.81
C ARG A 141 20.76 -6.74 56.91
N VAL A 142 21.62 -5.77 57.26
CA VAL A 142 21.80 -4.53 56.49
C VAL A 142 22.36 -4.82 55.11
N ALA A 143 23.46 -5.56 55.00
CA ALA A 143 24.08 -5.91 53.72
C ALA A 143 23.14 -6.76 52.83
N ARG A 144 22.39 -7.69 53.41
CA ARG A 144 21.39 -8.50 52.70
C ARG A 144 20.22 -7.65 52.20
N ALA A 145 19.75 -6.69 52.99
CA ALA A 145 18.69 -5.76 52.58
C ALA A 145 19.14 -4.85 51.43
N GLU A 146 20.35 -4.28 51.52
CA GLU A 146 20.93 -3.46 50.45
C GLU A 146 21.09 -4.26 49.15
N SER A 147 21.64 -5.47 49.23
CA SER A 147 21.75 -6.36 48.06
C SER A 147 20.39 -6.71 47.46
N ALA A 148 19.36 -6.95 48.29
CA ALA A 148 18.02 -7.23 47.80
C ALA A 148 17.39 -6.03 47.09
N LEU A 149 17.58 -4.81 47.61
CA LEU A 149 17.07 -3.58 46.99
C LEU A 149 17.74 -3.32 45.62
N LEU A 150 19.04 -3.53 45.50
CA LEU A 150 19.74 -3.42 44.22
C LEU A 150 19.18 -4.39 43.18
N VAL A 151 18.92 -5.65 43.58
CA VAL A 151 18.29 -6.63 42.68
C VAL A 151 16.85 -6.22 42.34
N VAL A 152 16.08 -5.67 43.28
CA VAL A 152 14.72 -5.18 43.00
C VAL A 152 14.74 -4.10 41.91
N ILE A 153 15.65 -3.14 42.00
CA ILE A 153 15.80 -2.07 41.00
C ILE A 153 16.12 -2.69 39.63
N GLU A 154 17.15 -3.53 39.56
CA GLU A 154 17.58 -4.17 38.30
C GLU A 154 16.45 -4.99 37.65
N GLN A 155 15.76 -5.82 38.43
CA GLN A 155 14.70 -6.67 37.92
C GLN A 155 13.44 -5.88 37.52
N THR A 156 13.16 -4.75 38.19
CA THR A 156 12.06 -3.85 37.82
C THR A 156 12.36 -3.15 36.50
N GLU A 157 13.60 -2.69 36.28
CA GLU A 157 14.03 -2.15 34.99
C GLU A 157 13.92 -3.20 33.87
N ARG A 158 14.32 -4.45 34.15
CA ARG A 158 14.18 -5.56 33.20
C ARG A 158 12.72 -5.78 32.81
N ILE A 159 11.79 -5.80 33.78
CA ILE A 159 10.35 -5.92 33.49
C ILE A 159 9.87 -4.73 32.65
N ASN A 160 10.31 -3.52 32.96
CA ASN A 160 9.92 -2.33 32.20
C ASN A 160 10.38 -2.39 30.73
N ARG A 161 11.60 -2.90 30.47
CA ARG A 161 12.10 -3.14 29.11
C ARG A 161 11.27 -4.17 28.36
N LEU A 162 10.92 -5.27 29.02
CA LEU A 162 10.08 -6.34 28.46
C LEU A 162 8.69 -5.79 28.06
N VAL A 163 8.04 -5.05 28.96
CA VAL A 163 6.72 -4.43 28.70
C VAL A 163 6.81 -3.38 27.59
N SER A 164 7.82 -2.52 27.62
CA SER A 164 8.02 -1.48 26.60
C SER A 164 8.23 -2.07 25.21
N SER A 165 8.96 -3.19 25.11
CA SER A 165 9.19 -3.89 23.85
C SER A 165 7.88 -4.45 23.27
N LEU A 166 7.00 -5.00 24.11
CA LEU A 166 5.69 -5.48 23.66
C LEU A 166 4.78 -4.34 23.21
N LEU A 167 4.75 -3.23 23.97
CA LEU A 167 3.94 -2.05 23.61
C LEU A 167 4.40 -1.42 22.29
N ALA A 168 5.71 -1.47 21.99
CA ALA A 168 6.23 -0.97 20.72
C ALA A 168 5.70 -1.75 19.50
N LEU A 169 5.36 -3.04 19.66
CA LEU A 169 4.82 -3.88 18.58
C LEU A 169 3.32 -3.64 18.33
N THR A 170 2.59 -3.13 19.34
CA THR A 170 1.14 -2.94 19.26
C THR A 170 0.74 -1.53 18.82
N GLN A 171 1.60 -0.54 19.01
CA GLN A 171 1.32 0.85 18.70
C GLN A 171 1.34 1.12 17.19
N PRO A 172 0.34 1.85 16.62
CA PRO A 172 0.36 2.24 15.21
C PRO A 172 1.58 3.12 14.92
N PHE A 173 2.43 2.68 13.99
CA PHE A 173 3.60 3.42 13.56
C PHE A 173 3.18 4.62 12.70
N ARG A 174 3.05 5.81 13.31
CA ARG A 174 2.85 7.07 12.60
C ARG A 174 4.15 7.87 12.69
N VAL A 175 4.80 8.08 11.55
CA VAL A 175 6.02 8.91 11.48
C VAL A 175 5.61 10.37 11.45
N GLU A 176 5.89 11.10 12.51
CA GLU A 176 5.72 12.55 12.53
C GLU A 176 7.00 13.22 12.04
N ARG A 177 6.90 13.73 10.82
CA ARG A 177 8.01 14.35 10.09
C ARG A 177 8.22 15.78 10.59
N GLN A 178 9.26 16.02 11.39
CA GLN A 178 9.65 17.35 11.87
C GLN A 178 11.04 17.76 11.38
N LYS A 179 11.28 19.08 11.27
CA LYS A 179 12.62 19.63 11.01
C LYS A 179 13.46 19.49 12.27
N VAL A 180 14.63 18.87 12.17
CA VAL A 180 15.53 18.63 13.32
C VAL A 180 16.94 19.06 12.97
N ASN A 181 17.59 19.80 13.88
CA ASN A 181 19.02 20.03 13.83
C ASN A 181 19.75 18.75 14.27
N ILE A 182 20.39 18.07 13.33
CA ILE A 182 21.03 16.77 13.57
C ILE A 182 22.19 16.89 14.56
N GLU A 183 22.95 17.98 14.52
CA GLU A 183 24.09 18.17 15.41
C GLU A 183 23.62 18.28 16.86
N GLU A 184 22.65 19.15 17.12
CA GLU A 184 22.06 19.34 18.45
C GLU A 184 21.41 18.05 18.95
N TRP A 185 20.66 17.36 18.09
CA TRP A 185 20.03 16.09 18.44
C TRP A 185 21.05 14.99 18.77
N LEU A 186 22.13 14.85 17.99
CA LEU A 186 23.19 13.87 18.25
C LEU A 186 23.94 14.18 19.55
N LEU A 187 24.24 15.46 19.82
CA LEU A 187 24.86 15.90 21.07
C LEU A 187 23.98 15.58 22.28
N GLU A 188 22.68 15.86 22.20
CA GLU A 188 21.72 15.51 23.24
C GLU A 188 21.72 13.99 23.54
N ARG A 189 21.74 13.16 22.49
CA ARG A 189 21.80 11.69 22.65
C ARG A 189 23.10 11.22 23.29
N ILE A 190 24.25 11.78 22.89
CA ILE A 190 25.54 11.42 23.47
C ILE A 190 25.57 11.78 24.96
N ASN A 191 25.11 12.98 25.32
CA ASN A 191 25.04 13.43 26.70
C ASN A 191 24.12 12.55 27.54
N ALA A 192 22.97 12.13 27.00
CA ALA A 192 22.05 11.22 27.68
C ALA A 192 22.68 9.85 28.02
N HIS A 193 23.74 9.45 27.32
CA HIS A 193 24.44 8.18 27.52
C HIS A 193 25.83 8.31 28.15
N ALA A 194 26.28 9.52 28.49
CA ALA A 194 27.62 9.79 29.00
C ALA A 194 27.94 8.98 30.28
N ASP A 195 27.04 8.99 31.26
CA ASP A 195 27.23 8.27 32.54
C ASP A 195 27.27 6.75 32.35
N ALA A 196 26.51 6.22 31.38
CA ALA A 196 26.53 4.79 31.06
C ALA A 196 27.82 4.40 30.33
N ALA A 197 28.28 5.23 29.39
CA ALA A 197 29.53 5.04 28.67
C ALA A 197 30.74 5.10 29.60
N GLN A 198 30.80 6.07 30.51
CA GLN A 198 31.88 6.22 31.48
C GLN A 198 31.98 5.00 32.41
N ARG A 199 30.86 4.50 32.93
CA ARG A 199 30.84 3.29 33.78
C ARG A 199 31.37 2.04 33.07
N ARG A 200 31.24 1.99 31.73
CA ARG A 200 31.72 0.89 30.90
C ARG A 200 33.06 1.16 30.22
N GLN A 201 33.69 2.31 30.51
CA GLN A 201 34.94 2.76 29.89
C GLN A 201 34.85 2.82 28.35
N ILE A 202 33.70 3.27 27.83
CA ILE A 202 33.47 3.48 26.40
C ILE A 202 33.64 4.97 26.09
N ASP A 203 34.44 5.29 25.07
CA ASP A 203 34.60 6.67 24.56
C ASP A 203 33.59 6.94 23.43
N LEU A 204 32.88 8.06 23.52
CA LEU A 204 31.86 8.48 22.55
C LEU A 204 32.36 9.72 21.80
N THR A 205 32.78 9.55 20.55
CA THR A 205 33.24 10.65 19.68
C THR A 205 32.21 10.97 18.60
N LEU A 206 31.85 12.25 18.48
CA LEU A 206 31.02 12.75 17.38
C LEU A 206 31.92 13.45 16.35
N THR A 207 31.88 12.98 15.11
CA THR A 207 32.55 13.65 13.97
C THR A 207 31.49 13.96 12.92
N ILE A 208 31.31 15.25 12.63
CA ILE A 208 30.40 15.74 11.60
C ILE A 208 31.25 16.27 10.46
N ASP A 209 30.98 15.81 9.24
CA ASP A 209 31.67 16.29 8.05
C ASP A 209 31.32 17.78 7.82
N PRO A 210 32.30 18.69 7.79
CA PRO A 210 32.06 20.12 7.56
C PRO A 210 31.57 20.44 6.15
N GLU A 211 31.70 19.53 5.17
CA GLU A 211 31.18 19.69 3.81
C GLU A 211 29.70 19.28 3.66
N LEU A 212 29.03 18.89 4.75
CA LEU A 212 27.61 18.61 4.71
C LEU A 212 26.83 19.85 4.21
N PRO A 213 26.13 19.76 3.08
CA PRO A 213 25.48 20.94 2.51
C PRO A 213 24.43 21.49 3.47
N ALA A 214 24.43 22.81 3.74
CA ALA A 214 23.47 23.44 4.65
C ALA A 214 21.99 23.18 4.28
N HIS A 215 21.69 22.93 3.00
CA HIS A 215 20.35 22.55 2.53
C HIS A 215 19.93 21.11 2.90
N MET A 216 20.86 20.25 3.33
CA MET A 216 20.58 18.95 3.94
C MET A 216 20.20 19.06 5.42
N ASN A 217 20.45 20.17 6.11
CA ASN A 217 19.94 20.42 7.47
C ASN A 217 18.46 20.84 7.46
N ASP A 218 17.98 21.43 6.37
CA ASP A 218 16.65 22.06 6.33
C ASP A 218 15.54 21.15 5.73
N ARG A 219 15.93 20.01 5.14
CA ARG A 219 15.02 19.06 4.45
C ARG A 219 14.90 17.69 5.10
N LYS A 220 15.58 17.45 6.23
CA LYS A 220 15.50 16.15 6.92
C LYS A 220 14.30 16.15 7.85
N LEU A 221 13.24 15.55 7.33
CA LEU A 221 12.06 15.20 8.11
C LEU A 221 12.39 13.95 8.93
N PHE A 222 12.54 14.14 10.22
CA PHE A 222 12.94 13.11 11.17
C PHE A 222 11.91 13.05 12.28
N ASP A 223 11.67 11.86 12.85
CA ASP A 223 10.93 11.73 14.09
C ASP A 223 11.94 11.51 15.24
N PRO A 224 12.44 12.58 15.87
CA PRO A 224 13.44 12.52 16.93
C PRO A 224 12.96 11.76 18.16
N SER A 225 11.64 11.69 18.40
CA SER A 225 11.10 10.92 19.52
C SER A 225 11.20 9.41 19.29
N GLN A 226 11.06 8.97 18.04
CA GLN A 226 11.15 7.56 17.67
C GLN A 226 12.60 7.09 17.48
N MET A 227 13.44 7.94 16.88
CA MET A 227 14.85 7.65 16.64
C MET A 227 15.75 7.88 17.86
N ALA A 228 15.24 8.57 18.88
CA ALA A 228 15.93 8.71 20.16
C ALA A 228 16.24 7.36 20.83
N GLY A 229 15.62 6.27 20.35
CA GLY A 229 15.60 5.00 21.04
C GLY A 229 14.84 5.19 22.34
N ARG A 230 13.65 4.60 22.48
CA ARG A 230 13.14 4.36 23.84
C ARG A 230 14.20 3.48 24.49
N SER A 231 15.00 4.08 25.38
CA SER A 231 16.19 3.52 26.00
C SER A 231 16.06 2.01 26.16
N ILE A 232 16.63 1.27 25.20
CA ILE A 232 16.88 -0.17 25.34
C ILE A 232 18.22 -0.25 26.08
N ILE A 233 18.23 0.23 27.32
CA ILE A 233 19.31 -0.02 28.30
C ILE A 233 18.67 -0.55 29.55
#